data_AF-A0A963LMJ3-F1
#
_entry.id   AF-A0A963LMJ3-F1
#
_cell.length_a   1.000
_cell.length_b   1.000
_cell.length_c   1.000
_cell.angle_alpha   90.00
_cell.angle_beta   90.00
_cell.angle_gamma   90.00
#
_symmetry.space_group_name_H-M   'P 1'
#
loop_
_entity.id
_entity.type
_entity.pdbx_description
1 polymer ?
#
loop_
_entity_poly.entity_id
_entity_poly.type
_entity_poly.pdbx_seq_one_letter_code
_entity_poly.pdbx_strand_id
1 'polypeptide(L)'
;MNETLLEAAARIWHSLGSLAVSGARIVGILLAAWLALSISRRALRVLRARIAVRLEDAEAIKRADTLSRVFRYITTVIISLISFIAVLSELGVSVAAILFKANVVGLAVGFGAQSLVKDYVTGLFLLV
;
A
#
# COMPACT_ATOMS: atom_id res chain seq x y z
N MET A 1 47.46 2.83 -21.40
CA MET A 1 46.36 2.64 -22.37
C MET A 1 45.56 1.35 -22.13
N ASN A 2 46.10 0.32 -21.48
CA ASN A 2 45.38 -0.93 -21.19
C ASN A 2 44.45 -0.85 -19.96
N GLU A 3 44.85 -0.09 -18.93
CA GLU A 3 44.09 0.13 -17.69
C GLU A 3 42.70 0.73 -17.95
N THR A 4 42.60 1.69 -18.87
CA THR A 4 41.34 2.39 -19.20
C THR A 4 40.32 1.52 -19.92
N LEU A 5 40.77 0.51 -20.69
CA LEU A 5 39.89 -0.43 -21.39
C LEU A 5 39.35 -1.50 -20.44
N LEU A 6 40.17 -1.94 -19.48
CA LEU A 6 39.76 -2.89 -18.44
C LEU A 6 38.76 -2.26 -17.46
N GLU A 7 38.97 -0.99 -17.10
CA GLU A 7 38.01 -0.23 -16.28
C GLU A 7 36.68 0.03 -17.01
N ALA A 8 36.72 0.34 -18.31
CA ALA A 8 35.52 0.49 -19.13
C ALA A 8 34.72 -0.81 -19.24
N ALA A 9 35.39 -1.94 -19.46
CA ALA A 9 34.77 -3.26 -19.49
C ALA A 9 34.15 -3.66 -18.13
N ALA A 10 34.86 -3.40 -17.03
CA ALA A 10 34.37 -3.66 -15.67
C ALA A 10 33.14 -2.80 -15.32
N ARG A 11 33.11 -1.53 -15.75
CA ARG A 11 31.96 -0.63 -15.59
C ARG A 11 30.72 -1.09 -16.35
N ILE A 12 30.90 -1.58 -17.59
CA ILE A 12 29.80 -2.12 -18.41
C ILE A 12 29.28 -3.43 -17.81
N TRP A 13 30.17 -4.32 -17.34
CA TRP A 13 29.79 -5.55 -16.67
C TRP A 13 28.96 -5.28 -15.40
N HIS A 14 29.37 -4.29 -14.60
CA HIS A 14 28.66 -3.92 -13.38
C HIS A 14 27.32 -3.21 -13.65
N SER A 15 27.24 -2.35 -14.68
CA SER A 15 26.01 -1.65 -15.04
C SER A 15 24.96 -2.57 -15.67
N LEU A 16 25.37 -3.57 -16.46
CA LEU A 16 24.46 -4.60 -16.98
C LEU A 16 23.87 -5.46 -15.85
N GLY A 17 24.68 -5.80 -14.83
CA GLY A 17 24.23 -6.54 -13.66
C GLY A 17 23.25 -5.73 -12.80
N SER A 18 23.50 -4.44 -12.57
CA SER A 18 22.62 -3.60 -11.75
C SER A 18 21.28 -3.31 -12.42
N LEU A 19 21.24 -3.12 -13.74
CA LEU A 19 20.01 -2.93 -14.50
C LEU A 19 19.10 -4.17 -14.47
N ALA A 20 19.67 -5.37 -14.59
CA ALA A 20 18.92 -6.62 -14.48
C ALA A 20 18.30 -6.80 -13.09
N VAL A 21 19.05 -6.45 -12.03
CA VAL A 21 18.56 -6.53 -10.64
C VAL A 21 17.47 -5.49 -10.36
N SER A 22 17.64 -4.25 -10.82
CA SER A 22 16.62 -3.20 -10.67
C SER A 22 15.34 -3.53 -11.45
N GLY A 23 15.46 -4.05 -12.68
CA GLY A 23 14.30 -4.53 -13.45
C GLY A 23 13.56 -5.66 -12.74
N ALA A 24 14.28 -6.65 -12.22
CA ALA A 24 13.70 -7.75 -11.44
C ALA A 24 13.01 -7.27 -10.16
N ARG A 25 13.57 -6.27 -9.46
CA ARG A 25 12.95 -5.67 -8.27
C ARG A 25 11.67 -4.93 -8.59
N ILE A 26 11.65 -4.13 -9.66
CA ILE A 26 10.43 -3.43 -10.10
C ILE A 26 9.33 -4.44 -10.45
N VAL A 27 9.67 -5.49 -11.20
CA VAL A 27 8.72 -6.58 -11.50
C VAL A 27 8.25 -7.25 -10.21
N GLY A 28 9.15 -7.51 -9.27
CA GLY A 28 8.81 -8.04 -7.94
C GLY A 28 7.84 -7.15 -7.16
N ILE A 29 8.08 -5.84 -7.14
CA ILE A 29 7.20 -4.84 -6.50
C ILE A 29 5.83 -4.83 -7.18
N LEU A 30 5.77 -4.84 -8.51
CA LEU A 30 4.51 -4.85 -9.25
C LEU A 30 3.74 -6.17 -9.03
N LEU A 31 4.43 -7.31 -8.98
CA LEU A 31 3.82 -8.60 -8.65
C LEU A 31 3.31 -8.62 -7.21
N ALA A 32 4.07 -8.09 -6.26
CA ALA A 32 3.65 -7.98 -4.86
C ALA A 32 2.45 -7.04 -4.71
N ALA A 33 2.46 -5.89 -5.40
CA ALA A 33 1.35 -4.94 -5.44
C ALA A 33 0.08 -5.59 -6.02
N TRP A 34 0.22 -6.27 -7.15
CA TRP A 34 -0.87 -7.00 -7.79
C TRP A 34 -1.41 -8.10 -6.87
N LEU A 35 -0.54 -8.87 -6.23
CA LEU A 35 -0.90 -9.91 -5.28
C LEU A 35 -1.63 -9.32 -4.06
N ALA A 36 -1.12 -8.24 -3.48
CA ALA A 36 -1.73 -7.55 -2.33
C ALA A 36 -3.13 -7.01 -2.67
N LEU A 37 -3.30 -6.41 -3.86
CA LEU A 37 -4.60 -5.95 -4.35
C LEU A 37 -5.56 -7.11 -4.60
N SER A 38 -5.06 -8.22 -5.17
CA SER A 38 -5.85 -9.42 -5.42
C SER A 38 -6.33 -10.06 -4.12
N ILE A 39 -5.43 -10.21 -3.14
CA ILE A 39 -5.75 -10.72 -1.79
C ILE A 39 -6.76 -9.80 -1.11
N SER A 40 -6.56 -8.48 -1.15
CA SER A 40 -7.50 -7.52 -0.55
C SER A 40 -8.90 -7.63 -1.14
N ARG A 41 -9.01 -7.73 -2.47
CA ARG A 41 -10.30 -7.92 -3.16
C ARG A 41 -10.94 -9.28 -2.82
N ARG A 42 -10.14 -10.32 -2.61
CA ARG A 42 -10.63 -11.65 -2.18
C ARG A 42 -11.09 -11.65 -0.73
N ALA A 43 -10.30 -11.09 0.18
CA ALA A 43 -10.61 -10.99 1.61
C ALA A 43 -11.95 -10.28 1.84
N LEU A 44 -12.17 -9.15 1.15
CA LEU A 44 -13.43 -8.41 1.23
C LEU A 44 -14.63 -9.18 0.70
N ARG A 45 -14.46 -9.98 -0.37
CA ARG A 45 -15.54 -10.85 -0.87
C ARG A 45 -15.90 -11.96 0.12
N VAL A 46 -14.89 -12.59 0.72
CA VAL A 46 -15.10 -13.64 1.72
C VAL A 46 -15.75 -13.08 2.98
N LEU A 47 -15.29 -11.91 3.46
CA LEU A 47 -15.86 -11.25 4.63
C LEU A 47 -17.33 -10.89 4.40
N ARG A 48 -17.66 -10.32 3.24
CA ARG A 48 -19.05 -10.03 2.83
C ARG A 48 -19.92 -11.28 2.77
N ALA A 49 -19.42 -12.37 2.19
CA ALA A 49 -20.16 -13.62 2.11
C ALA A 49 -20.47 -14.20 3.51
N ARG A 50 -19.52 -14.10 4.45
CA ARG A 50 -19.72 -14.55 5.84
C ARG A 50 -20.71 -13.67 6.61
N ILE A 51 -20.68 -12.36 6.38
CA ILE A 51 -21.57 -11.42 7.05
C ILE A 51 -23.00 -11.56 6.50
N ALA A 52 -23.18 -11.72 5.19
CA ALA A 52 -24.48 -11.89 4.56
C ALA A 52 -25.21 -13.18 5.01
N VAL A 53 -24.46 -14.24 5.35
CA VAL A 53 -25.05 -15.50 5.88
C VAL A 53 -25.48 -15.38 7.35
N ARG A 54 -24.93 -14.42 8.12
CA ARG A 54 -25.26 -14.21 9.54
C ARG A 54 -26.32 -13.13 9.79
N LEU A 55 -26.59 -12.28 8.80
CA LEU A 55 -27.54 -11.19 8.93
C LEU A 55 -28.84 -11.58 8.21
N GLU A 56 -29.90 -11.79 8.97
CA GLU A 56 -31.26 -11.95 8.41
C GLU A 56 -31.87 -10.58 8.04
N ASP A 57 -31.31 -9.49 8.58
CA ASP A 57 -31.79 -8.13 8.44
C ASP A 57 -31.17 -7.41 7.22
N ALA A 58 -32.01 -7.08 6.24
CA ALA A 58 -31.61 -6.44 4.99
C ALA A 58 -30.93 -5.07 5.20
N GLU A 59 -31.24 -4.37 6.30
CA GLU A 59 -30.64 -3.08 6.59
C GLU A 59 -29.20 -3.22 7.11
N ALA A 60 -28.94 -4.24 7.93
CA ALA A 60 -27.60 -4.55 8.40
C ALA A 60 -26.68 -4.96 7.23
N ILE A 61 -27.20 -5.70 6.24
CA ILE A 61 -26.46 -6.07 5.02
C ILE A 61 -26.06 -4.82 4.23
N LYS A 62 -26.96 -3.84 4.07
CA LYS A 62 -26.66 -2.57 3.37
C LYS A 62 -25.55 -1.80 4.06
N ARG A 63 -25.60 -1.68 5.40
CA ARG A 63 -24.55 -1.02 6.20
C ARG A 63 -23.20 -1.74 6.10
N ALA A 64 -23.20 -3.08 6.11
CA ALA A 64 -21.99 -3.87 5.92
C ALA A 64 -21.37 -3.68 4.52
N ASP A 65 -22.20 -3.54 3.48
CA ASP A 65 -21.71 -3.33 2.12
C ASP A 65 -21.09 -1.94 1.95
N THR A 66 -21.71 -0.87 2.47
CA THR A 66 -21.12 0.49 2.43
C THR A 66 -19.79 0.52 3.16
N LEU A 67 -19.71 -0.04 4.37
CA LEU A 67 -18.47 -0.13 5.14
C LEU A 67 -17.40 -0.89 4.36
N SER A 68 -17.76 -2.02 3.75
CA SER A 68 -16.86 -2.80 2.92
C SER A 68 -16.38 -2.05 1.66
N ARG A 69 -17.19 -1.14 1.09
CA ARG A 69 -16.76 -0.29 -0.03
C ARG A 69 -15.72 0.73 0.43
N VAL A 70 -15.94 1.35 1.59
CA VAL A 70 -15.00 2.30 2.20
C VAL A 70 -13.66 1.61 2.49
N PHE A 71 -13.67 0.45 3.16
CA PHE A 71 -12.46 -0.34 3.41
C PHE A 71 -11.73 -0.69 2.12
N ARG A 72 -12.45 -1.16 1.10
CA ARG A 72 -11.84 -1.47 -0.22
C ARG A 72 -11.12 -0.27 -0.81
N TYR A 73 -11.76 0.89 -0.75
CA TYR A 73 -11.19 2.12 -1.29
C TYR A 73 -9.91 2.50 -0.54
N ILE A 74 -9.97 2.53 0.80
CA ILE A 74 -8.81 2.85 1.66
C ILE A 74 -7.65 1.89 1.38
N THR A 75 -7.89 0.57 1.38
CA THR A 75 -6.85 -0.43 1.10
C THR A 75 -6.25 -0.27 -0.30
N THR A 76 -7.09 0.01 -1.31
CA THR A 76 -6.60 0.23 -2.68
C THR A 76 -5.71 1.47 -2.76
N VAL A 77 -6.13 2.58 -2.13
CA VAL A 77 -5.33 3.82 -2.09
C VAL A 77 -3.99 3.58 -1.39
N ILE A 78 -3.98 2.93 -0.24
CA ILE A 78 -2.75 2.66 0.54
C ILE A 78 -1.79 1.77 -0.26
N ILE A 79 -2.27 0.65 -0.80
CA ILE A 79 -1.41 -0.27 -1.56
C ILE A 79 -0.85 0.42 -2.80
N SER A 80 -1.68 1.15 -3.54
CA SER A 80 -1.24 1.91 -4.72
C SER A 80 -0.18 2.95 -4.35
N LEU A 81 -0.35 3.68 -3.24
CA LEU A 81 0.61 4.69 -2.77
C LEU A 81 1.96 4.06 -2.41
N ILE A 82 1.96 2.98 -1.63
CA ILE A 82 3.18 2.27 -1.23
C ILE A 82 3.89 1.70 -2.47
N SER A 83 3.14 1.07 -3.37
CA SER A 83 3.69 0.47 -4.59
C SER A 83 4.28 1.54 -5.50
N PHE A 84 3.61 2.68 -5.63
CA PHE A 84 4.10 3.81 -6.40
C PHE A 84 5.44 4.34 -5.84
N ILE A 85 5.50 4.60 -4.52
CA ILE A 85 6.73 5.08 -3.87
C ILE A 85 7.86 4.05 -4.00
N ALA A 86 7.56 2.76 -3.86
CA ALA A 86 8.54 1.68 -4.01
C ALA A 86 9.12 1.62 -5.43
N VAL A 87 8.30 1.78 -6.46
CA VAL A 87 8.77 1.88 -7.85
C VAL A 87 9.64 3.12 -8.04
N LEU A 88 9.25 4.27 -7.49
CA LEU A 88 10.05 5.50 -7.56
C LEU A 88 11.43 5.33 -6.89
N SER A 89 11.50 4.59 -5.80
CA SER A 89 12.76 4.26 -5.12
C SER A 89 13.74 3.51 -6.02
N GLU A 90 13.24 2.54 -6.80
CA GLU A 90 14.07 1.78 -7.74
C GLU A 90 14.52 2.61 -8.95
N LEU A 91 13.77 3.65 -9.31
CA LEU A 91 14.16 4.64 -10.32
C LEU A 91 15.19 5.67 -9.80
N GLY A 92 15.66 5.53 -8.56
CA GLY A 92 16.63 6.42 -7.94
C GLY A 92 16.03 7.71 -7.36
N VAL A 93 14.69 7.81 -7.27
CA VAL A 93 14.04 8.94 -6.60
C VAL A 93 14.14 8.80 -5.09
N SER A 94 14.56 9.86 -4.40
CA SER A 94 14.63 9.87 -2.94
C SER A 94 13.25 9.77 -2.30
N VAL A 95 12.92 8.58 -1.78
CA VAL A 95 11.71 8.33 -1.00
C VAL A 95 11.63 9.26 0.22
N ALA A 96 12.77 9.55 0.86
CA ALA A 96 12.83 10.46 2.00
C ALA A 96 12.30 11.87 1.66
N ALA A 97 12.66 12.39 0.47
CA ALA A 97 12.16 13.69 0.03
C ALA A 97 10.65 13.69 -0.25
N ILE A 98 10.12 12.60 -0.81
CA ILE A 98 8.67 12.45 -1.05
C ILE A 98 7.92 12.36 0.28
N LEU A 99 8.37 11.50 1.20
CA LEU A 99 7.76 11.32 2.51
C LEU A 99 7.77 12.61 3.33
N PHE A 100 8.87 13.37 3.26
CA PHE A 100 8.95 14.67 3.92
C PHE A 100 7.93 15.67 3.39
N LYS A 101 7.63 15.66 2.09
CA LYS A 101 6.58 16.54 1.51
C LYS A 101 5.17 16.02 1.76
N ALA A 102 4.99 14.71 1.83
CA ALA A 102 3.69 14.06 1.99
C ALA A 102 3.20 13.98 3.44
N ASN A 103 4.08 14.22 4.43
CA ASN A 103 3.78 14.07 5.85
C ASN A 103 2.58 14.93 6.33
N VAL A 104 2.42 16.15 5.79
CA VAL A 104 1.35 17.07 6.16
C VAL A 104 -0.02 16.47 5.85
N VAL A 105 -0.15 15.72 4.74
CA VAL A 105 -1.40 15.04 4.37
C VAL A 105 -1.74 13.98 5.41
N GLY A 106 -0.74 13.21 5.87
CA GLY A 106 -0.93 12.20 6.91
C GLY A 106 -1.38 12.81 8.24
N LEU A 107 -0.77 13.92 8.64
CA LEU A 107 -1.17 14.67 9.84
C LEU A 107 -2.60 15.21 9.74
N ALA A 108 -2.97 15.78 8.58
CA ALA A 108 -4.32 16.30 8.36
C ALA A 108 -5.39 15.21 8.46
N VAL A 109 -5.14 14.03 7.87
CA VAL A 109 -6.02 12.87 8.00
C VAL A 109 -6.10 12.39 9.44
N GLY A 110 -4.95 12.35 10.15
CA GLY A 110 -4.88 11.98 11.56
C GLY A 110 -5.70 12.90 12.47
N PHE A 111 -5.60 14.22 12.28
CA PHE A 111 -6.40 15.19 13.03
C PHE A 111 -7.89 15.10 12.68
N GLY A 112 -8.25 14.85 11.42
CA GLY A 112 -9.64 14.63 11.03
C GLY A 112 -10.27 13.37 11.63
N ALA A 113 -9.47 12.33 11.88
CA ALA A 113 -9.92 11.08 12.49
C ALA A 113 -9.83 11.06 14.03
N GLN A 114 -9.23 12.08 14.65
CA GLN A 114 -8.90 12.08 16.08
C GLN A 114 -10.15 11.95 16.98
N SER A 115 -11.24 12.64 16.64
CA SER A 115 -12.50 12.55 17.39
C SER A 115 -13.09 11.13 17.34
N LEU A 116 -13.08 10.50 16.16
CA LEU A 116 -13.59 9.13 15.98
C LEU A 116 -12.82 8.12 16.84
N VAL A 117 -11.49 8.26 16.93
CA VAL A 117 -10.67 7.39 17.78
C VAL A 117 -11.00 7.61 19.25
N LYS A 118 -11.16 8.86 19.69
CA LYS A 118 -11.56 9.19 21.05
C LYS A 118 -12.91 8.56 21.39
N ASP A 119 -13.89 8.73 20.52
CA ASP A 119 -15.26 8.22 20.71
C ASP A 119 -15.28 6.69 20.80
N TYR A 120 -14.52 6.00 19.95
CA TYR A 120 -14.39 4.55 19.99
C TYR A 120 -13.78 4.04 21.31
N VAL A 121 -12.66 4.65 21.72
CA VAL A 121 -11.97 4.26 22.96
C VAL A 121 -12.84 4.53 24.18
N THR A 122 -13.46 5.71 24.26
CA THR A 122 -14.40 6.05 25.35
C THR A 122 -15.59 5.09 25.37
N GLY A 123 -16.15 4.73 24.21
CA GLY A 123 -17.25 3.76 24.12
C GLY A 123 -16.88 2.37 24.66
N LEU A 124 -15.65 1.90 24.40
CA LEU A 124 -15.16 0.64 24.98
C LEU A 124 -15.01 0.71 26.50
N PHE A 125 -14.48 1.82 27.03
CA PHE A 125 -14.35 2.02 28.48
C PHE A 125 -15.69 2.11 29.22
N LEU A 126 -16.76 2.51 28.54
CA LEU A 126 -18.11 2.50 29.13
C LEU A 126 -18.71 1.08 29.22
N LEU A 127 -18.24 0.15 28.40
CA LEU A 127 -18.75 -1.24 28.33
C LEU A 127 -18.02 -2.21 29.26
N VAL A 128 -16.82 -1.84 29.74
CA VAL A 128 -16.00 -2.61 30.69
C VAL A 128 -16.24 -2.07 32.09
#